data_AF-A0A356NU10-F1
#
_entry.id   AF-A0A356NU10-F1
#
_cell.length_a   1.000
_cell.length_b   1.000
_cell.length_c   1.000
_cell.angle_alpha   90.00
_cell.angle_beta   90.00
_cell.angle_gamma   90.00
#
_symmetry.space_group_name_H-M   'P 1'
#
loop_
_entity.id
_entity.type
_entity.pdbx_description
1 polymer ?
#
loop_
_entity_poly.entity_id
_entity_poly.type
_entity_poly.pdbx_seq_one_letter_code
_entity_poly.pdbx_strand_id
1 'polypeptide(L)'
;MTYPTSFLFSLRRSRHTWMAYGGAEAGLLILGATLPIARITEFWLFETQFSILGIGTTLLSSGEILLAFVVLGFGFIFPMIKIILG
;
A
#
# COMPACT_ATOMS: atom_id res chain seq x y z
N MET A 1 -19.05 -36.66 -23.81
CA MET A 1 -18.27 -36.16 -22.66
C MET A 1 -18.57 -34.68 -22.50
N THR A 2 -19.64 -34.33 -21.79
CA THR A 2 -20.13 -32.95 -21.64
C THR A 2 -19.67 -32.42 -20.28
N TYR A 3 -18.88 -31.35 -20.27
CA TYR A 3 -18.42 -30.71 -19.04
C TYR A 3 -19.61 -30.08 -18.30
N PRO A 4 -19.74 -30.27 -16.98
CA PRO A 4 -20.84 -29.67 -16.23
C PRO A 4 -20.69 -28.15 -16.22
N THR A 5 -21.78 -27.45 -16.55
CA THR A 5 -21.86 -25.97 -16.66
C THR A 5 -21.53 -25.23 -15.36
N SER A 6 -21.55 -25.92 -14.22
CA SER A 6 -21.10 -25.43 -12.91
C SER A 6 -19.58 -25.16 -12.84
N PHE A 7 -18.77 -25.90 -13.61
CA PHE A 7 -17.31 -25.74 -13.61
C PHE A 7 -16.87 -24.43 -14.28
N LEU A 8 -17.54 -24.03 -15.37
CA LEU A 8 -17.27 -22.78 -16.08
C LEU A 8 -17.62 -21.53 -15.25
N PHE A 9 -18.62 -21.64 -14.37
CA PHE A 9 -19.02 -20.53 -13.49
C PHE A 9 -17.99 -20.27 -12.38
N SER A 10 -17.37 -21.32 -11.84
CA SER A 10 -16.28 -21.22 -10.86
C SER A 10 -15.05 -20.51 -11.42
N LEU A 11 -14.65 -20.84 -12.66
CA LEU A 11 -13.52 -20.22 -13.35
C LEU A 11 -13.73 -18.73 -13.63
N ARG A 12 -14.96 -18.32 -13.98
CA ARG A 12 -15.29 -16.90 -14.22
C ARG A 12 -15.36 -16.08 -12.92
N ARG A 13 -15.86 -16.68 -11.83
CA ARG A 13 -15.89 -16.04 -10.50
C ARG A 13 -14.48 -15.77 -9.97
N SER A 14 -13.56 -16.73 -10.17
CA SER A 14 -12.16 -16.61 -9.77
C SER A 14 -11.52 -15.34 -10.35
N ARG A 15 -11.59 -15.09 -11.66
CA ARG A 15 -10.99 -13.90 -12.29
C ARG A 15 -11.48 -12.55 -11.75
N HIS A 16 -12.75 -12.43 -11.38
CA HIS A 16 -13.29 -11.19 -10.81
C HIS A 16 -12.90 -10.98 -9.36
N THR A 17 -12.73 -12.05 -8.58
CA THR A 17 -12.25 -11.94 -7.21
C THR A 17 -10.81 -11.44 -7.17
N TRP A 18 -9.92 -11.91 -8.06
CA TRP A 18 -8.52 -11.43 -8.12
C TRP A 18 -8.41 -9.92 -8.37
N MET A 19 -9.23 -9.38 -9.27
CA MET A 19 -9.25 -7.93 -9.56
C MET A 19 -9.78 -7.11 -8.37
N ALA A 20 -10.76 -7.64 -7.64
CA ALA A 20 -11.32 -6.96 -6.47
C ALA A 20 -10.33 -6.91 -5.30
N TYR A 21 -9.59 -8.00 -5.05
CA TYR A 21 -8.56 -8.04 -4.01
C TYR A 21 -7.40 -7.09 -4.33
N GLY A 22 -6.83 -7.16 -5.54
CA GLY A 22 -5.72 -6.27 -5.92
C GLY A 22 -6.09 -4.78 -5.82
N GLY A 23 -7.33 -4.42 -6.18
CA GLY A 23 -7.82 -3.05 -6.01
C GLY A 23 -7.96 -2.62 -4.55
N ALA A 24 -8.46 -3.50 -3.68
CA ALA A 24 -8.56 -3.24 -2.25
C ALA A 24 -7.17 -3.13 -1.58
N GLU A 25 -6.23 -3.99 -1.96
CA GLU A 25 -4.84 -3.98 -1.47
C GLU A 25 -4.11 -2.69 -1.86
N ALA A 26 -4.23 -2.25 -3.12
CA ALA A 26 -3.67 -0.99 -3.57
C ALA A 26 -4.29 0.21 -2.84
N GLY A 27 -5.61 0.19 -2.63
CA GLY A 27 -6.31 1.23 -1.87
C GLY A 27 -5.81 1.32 -0.43
N LEU A 28 -5.69 0.19 0.27
CA LEU A 28 -5.18 0.13 1.64
C LEU A 28 -3.71 0.56 1.73
N LEU A 29 -2.89 0.25 0.72
CA LEU A 29 -1.49 0.67 0.65
C LEU A 29 -1.37 2.19 0.52
N ILE A 30 -2.12 2.80 -0.39
CA ILE A 30 -2.11 4.26 -0.57
C ILE A 30 -2.63 4.94 0.70
N LEU A 31 -3.73 4.44 1.25
CA LEU A 31 -4.30 4.96 2.50
C LEU A 31 -3.29 4.82 3.65
N GLY A 32 -2.65 3.67 3.84
CA GLY A 32 -1.65 3.48 4.89
C GLY A 32 -0.39 4.33 4.71
N ALA A 33 0.05 4.56 3.47
CA ALA A 33 1.21 5.39 3.17
C ALA A 33 0.97 6.90 3.39
N THR A 34 -0.28 7.33 3.23
CA THR A 34 -0.69 8.75 3.32
C THR A 34 -1.36 9.10 4.64
N LEU A 35 -2.03 8.15 5.29
CA LEU A 35 -2.62 8.38 6.61
C LEU A 35 -1.52 8.57 7.64
N PRO A 36 -1.59 9.63 8.45
CA PRO A 36 -0.70 9.79 9.59
C PRO A 36 -0.98 8.68 10.61
N ILE A 37 0.03 7.85 10.87
CA ILE A 37 -0.05 6.65 11.73
C ILE A 37 -0.29 7.03 13.21
N ALA A 38 0.08 8.24 13.61
CA ALA A 38 -0.10 8.76 14.96
C ALA A 38 -0.83 10.11 14.93
N ARG A 39 -2.09 10.14 15.38
CA ARG A 39 -2.82 11.38 15.69
C ARG A 39 -2.78 11.57 17.20
N ILE A 40 -1.63 12.00 17.74
CA ILE A 40 -1.55 12.44 19.13
C ILE A 40 -2.04 13.89 19.13
N THR A 41 -3.20 14.10 19.74
CA THR A 41 -3.78 15.43 19.93
C THR A 41 -3.03 16.15 21.05
N GLU A 42 -1.80 16.58 20.78
CA GLU A 42 -1.09 17.52 21.65
C GLU A 42 -1.22 18.93 21.09
N PHE A 43 -1.99 19.73 21.81
CA PHE A 43 -2.22 21.13 21.54
C PHE A 43 -0.90 21.92 21.54
N TRP A 44 -0.74 22.77 20.53
CA TRP A 44 -0.22 24.14 20.62
C TRP A 44 1.12 24.51 19.96
N LEU A 45 2.08 23.65 19.57
CA LEU A 45 3.31 24.19 18.90
C LEU A 45 4.17 23.29 17.96
N PHE A 46 3.86 22.01 17.70
CA PHE A 46 4.61 21.19 16.72
C PHE A 46 3.74 20.18 15.95
N GLU A 47 3.23 20.62 14.80
CA GLU A 47 2.48 19.81 13.82
C GLU A 47 3.40 18.83 13.06
N THR A 48 3.80 17.70 13.65
CA THR A 48 4.58 16.69 12.91
C THR A 48 3.76 15.42 12.68
N GLN A 49 2.94 15.47 11.64
CA GLN A 49 2.18 14.33 11.12
C GLN A 49 3.15 13.36 10.41
N PHE A 50 3.54 12.27 11.07
CA PHE A 50 4.45 11.28 10.48
C PHE A 50 3.66 10.26 9.63
N SER A 51 3.74 10.38 8.31
CA SER A 51 3.35 9.36 7.34
C SER A 51 4.59 8.73 6.70
N ILE A 52 4.47 7.56 6.08
CA ILE A 52 5.61 6.86 5.45
C ILE A 52 6.24 7.73 4.34
N LEU A 53 5.40 8.41 3.56
CA LEU A 53 5.86 9.37 2.56
C LEU A 53 6.50 10.61 3.20
N GLY A 54 5.91 11.14 4.27
CA GLY A 54 6.45 12.30 5.00
C GLY A 54 7.80 12.02 5.66
N ILE A 55 7.98 10.82 6.22
CA ILE A 55 9.26 10.36 6.77
C ILE A 55 10.29 10.21 5.64
N GLY A 56 9.91 9.59 4.52
CA GLY A 56 10.77 9.45 3.36
C GLY A 56 11.27 10.79 2.81
N THR A 57 10.38 11.78 2.65
CA THR A 57 10.76 13.12 2.16
C THR A 57 11.62 13.89 3.17
N THR A 58 11.34 13.74 4.47
CA THR A 58 12.14 14.37 5.53
C THR A 58 13.55 13.81 5.54
N LEU A 59 13.71 12.49 5.42
CA LEU A 59 15.02 11.82 5.36
C LEU A 59 15.81 12.21 4.10
N LEU A 60 15.14 12.34 2.95
CA LEU A 60 15.78 12.85 1.74
C LEU A 60 16.28 14.29 1.91
N SER A 61 15.49 15.14 2.56
CA SER A 61 15.87 16.54 2.81
C SER A 61 16.97 16.69 3.86
N SER A 62 17.07 15.76 4.81
CA SER A 62 18.14 15.75 5.82
C SER A 62 19.47 15.18 5.30
N GLY A 63 19.45 14.45 4.17
CA GLY A 63 20.63 13.82 3.58
C GLY A 63 20.79 12.34 3.93
N GLU A 64 19.83 11.75 4.65
CA GLU A 64 19.80 10.34 5.04
C GLU A 64 19.26 9.46 3.89
N ILE A 65 19.97 9.47 2.77
CA ILE A 65 19.56 8.78 1.53
C ILE A 65 19.34 7.27 1.74
N LEU A 66 20.19 6.61 2.53
CA LEU A 66 20.06 5.17 2.82
C LEU A 66 18.75 4.85 3.56
N LEU A 67 18.42 5.68 4.55
CA LEU A 67 17.27 5.45 5.41
C LEU A 67 15.98 5.82 4.67
N ALA A 68 16.00 6.89 3.87
CA ALA A 68 14.94 7.22 2.93
C ALA A 68 14.67 6.09 1.94
N PHE A 69 15.73 5.49 1.36
CA PHE A 69 15.62 4.39 0.43
C PHE A 69 14.99 3.15 1.07
N VAL A 70 15.41 2.78 2.28
CA VAL A 70 14.85 1.62 2.99
C VAL A 70 13.39 1.88 3.38
N VAL A 71 13.06 3.06 3.91
CA VAL A 71 11.69 3.40 4.31
C VAL A 71 10.74 3.45 3.11
N LEU A 72 11.10 4.15 2.03
CA LEU A 72 10.26 4.22 0.83
C LEU A 72 10.26 2.90 0.05
N GLY A 73 11.41 2.24 -0.01
CA GLY A 73 11.62 0.96 -0.67
C GLY A 73 10.74 -0.12 -0.05
N PHE A 74 10.93 -0.43 1.24
CA PHE A 74 10.17 -1.48 1.90
C PHE A 74 8.76 -1.03 2.33
N GLY A 75 8.58 0.24 2.67
CA GLY A 75 7.30 0.76 3.15
C GLY A 75 6.28 1.06 2.05
N PHE A 76 6.72 1.32 0.82
CA PHE A 76 5.82 1.69 -0.27
C PHE A 76 6.10 0.93 -1.57
N ILE A 77 7.32 1.02 -2.10
CA ILE A 77 7.68 0.49 -3.44
C ILE A 77 7.52 -1.03 -3.51
N PHE A 78 8.08 -1.75 -2.54
CA PHE A 78 8.04 -3.22 -2.48
C PHE A 78 6.62 -3.79 -2.44
N PRO A 79 5.73 -3.32 -1.54
CA PRO A 79 4.34 -3.80 -1.53
C PRO A 79 3.56 -3.36 -2.79
N MET A 80 3.87 -2.21 -3.41
CA MET A 80 3.29 -1.81 -4.70
C MET A 80 3.65 -2.78 -5.82
N ILE A 81 4.94 -3.13 -5.94
CA ILE A 81 5.42 -4.09 -6.95
C ILE A 81 4.73 -5.45 -6.75
N LYS A 82 4.59 -5.91 -5.50
CA LYS A 82 3.92 -7.18 -5.19
C LYS A 82 2.47 -7.21 -5.68
N ILE A 83 1.72 -6.13 -5.48
CA ILE A 83 0.32 -6.04 -5.93
C ILE A 83 0.22 -6.04 -7.47
N ILE A 84 1.18 -5.39 -8.15
CA ILE A 84 1.22 -5.37 -9.63
C ILE A 84 1.60 -6.73 -10.20
N LEU A 85 2.55 -7.44 -9.57
CA LEU A 85 3.06 -8.71 -10.07
C LEU A 85 2.11 -9.90 -9.81
N GLY A 86 1.26 -9.81 -8.78
CA GLY A 86 0.33 -10.87 -8.37
C GLY A 86 0.98 -11.89 -7.45
#